data_AF-A0A7S3LGX9-F1
#
_entry.id   AF-A0A7S3LGX9-F1
#
_cell.length_a   1.000
_cell.length_b   1.000
_cell.length_c   1.000
_cell.angle_alpha   90.00
_cell.angle_beta   90.00
_cell.angle_gamma   90.00
#
_symmetry.space_group_name_H-M   'P 1'
#
loop_
_entity.id
_entity.type
_entity.pdbx_description
1 polymer ?
#
loop_
_entity_poly.entity_id
_entity_poly.type
_entity_poly.pdbx_seq_one_letter_code
_entity_poly.pdbx_strand_id
1 'polypeptide(L)'
;MARKLQHANQEQQVLVVDNFTNNLDHKTAVCVSACISKQIRRLRMGCVIATNNEDIIAYLQPNMIIRLSSGDVPNIVSIMRIKSPIKTGPKVRIRVSKDRVCSQIGLPADKARHSPYVVKSGLTNSTIESKLKDRFRFDHGEEESSQVQQRRGRTVLRTTVGCDEATNMCNALFDKQFNGECCIALQRFPCKKDLGSFLIGVIVGESGSSKSLLLRHHFGEPALVMWNNDCTVLSHFSSVQTGEMLLQVVGLAMDIGCKVPYNLSEGEMERVNLMRLLDAEDETKHGKVSHIYVDEFTSSLDRSTARDLVINMYKYIRENYTSRRREFVFVTCHFDVLSFATPDWVFDTSFGFYDCRKLERLHCDRYLNERFDFDQYSYMKYSEIETIPVPNIQLELEMCEPWVWMLFRDHHYKTRSLSKRAHTFVLRWNNVLVGFIAAIPHVGRKHQLDLNLDSSKMEPAMKKRKGDQMVAWRAHRTVILPSWQGLGIGSRLSDAVAEVFRLNGYSYYGQTVHPRFGEYRDRSSFWEDSKWNHTTTEYKIESWKQRLENVRIKLLVPKYIYSHIYVGPQGEQQEKEFESDRVTFY
;
A
#
# COMPACT_ATOMS: atom_id res chain seq x y z
N MET A 1 -1.69 -16.13 6.15
CA MET A 1 -0.42 -15.79 6.83
C MET A 1 -0.56 -15.60 8.34
N ALA A 2 -1.34 -14.62 8.83
CA ALA A 2 -1.45 -14.35 10.28
C ALA A 2 -1.80 -15.60 11.13
N ARG A 3 -2.78 -16.42 10.68
CA ARG A 3 -3.11 -17.71 11.33
C ARG A 3 -1.94 -18.70 11.33
N LYS A 4 -1.21 -18.84 10.21
CA LYS A 4 -0.01 -19.71 10.13
C LYS A 4 1.05 -19.28 11.15
N LEU A 5 1.27 -17.97 11.30
CA LEU A 5 2.21 -17.42 12.27
C LEU A 5 1.75 -17.65 13.72
N GLN A 6 0.47 -17.45 14.01
CA GLN A 6 -0.09 -17.74 15.34
C GLN A 6 0.05 -19.22 15.70
N HIS A 7 -0.32 -20.12 14.80
CA HIS A 7 -0.25 -21.57 14.99
C HIS A 7 1.20 -22.02 15.21
N ALA A 8 2.12 -21.65 14.32
CA ALA A 8 3.53 -21.99 14.46
C ALA A 8 4.14 -21.44 15.76
N ASN A 9 3.71 -20.26 16.22
CA ASN A 9 4.15 -19.71 17.50
C ASN A 9 3.61 -20.49 18.70
N GLN A 10 2.33 -20.90 18.66
CA GLN A 10 1.71 -21.69 19.70
C GLN A 10 2.33 -23.09 19.81
N GLU A 11 2.63 -23.71 18.68
CA GLU A 11 3.20 -25.05 18.61
C GLU A 11 4.74 -25.08 18.66
N GLN A 12 5.40 -23.92 18.75
CA GLN A 12 6.86 -23.79 18.73
C GLN A 12 7.50 -24.45 17.49
N GLN A 13 6.82 -24.35 16.34
CA GLN A 13 7.25 -24.94 15.08
C GLN A 13 7.92 -23.93 14.15
N VAL A 14 8.69 -24.46 13.19
CA VAL A 14 9.21 -23.69 12.06
C VAL A 14 8.05 -23.25 11.17
N LEU A 15 7.94 -21.95 10.92
CA LEU A 15 6.96 -21.40 10.01
C LEU A 15 7.40 -21.65 8.55
N VAL A 16 6.71 -22.52 7.83
CA VAL A 16 6.95 -22.77 6.41
C VAL A 16 5.93 -22.01 5.56
N VAL A 17 6.42 -21.22 4.60
CA VAL A 17 5.60 -20.41 3.72
C VAL A 17 6.04 -20.62 2.28
N ASP A 18 5.14 -21.15 1.48
CA ASP A 18 5.31 -21.30 0.04
C ASP A 18 4.65 -20.15 -0.73
N ASN A 19 5.16 -19.87 -1.93
CA ASN A 19 4.72 -18.81 -2.85
C ASN A 19 4.52 -17.45 -2.17
N PHE A 20 5.46 -17.13 -1.28
CA PHE A 20 5.37 -15.96 -0.45
C PHE A 20 5.42 -14.69 -1.30
N THR A 21 4.37 -13.87 -1.20
CA THR A 21 4.18 -12.58 -1.90
C THR A 21 3.97 -12.63 -3.41
N ASN A 22 3.91 -13.81 -4.03
CA ASN A 22 3.76 -13.97 -5.49
C ASN A 22 2.55 -13.21 -6.08
N ASN A 23 1.43 -13.16 -5.36
CA ASN A 23 0.18 -12.50 -5.79
C ASN A 23 0.05 -11.06 -5.26
N LEU A 24 1.13 -10.50 -4.71
CA LEU A 24 1.15 -9.14 -4.18
C LEU A 24 1.87 -8.22 -5.16
N ASP A 25 1.36 -7.01 -5.32
CA ASP A 25 2.16 -5.95 -5.95
C ASP A 25 3.45 -5.72 -5.15
N HIS A 26 4.49 -5.26 -5.85
CA HIS A 26 5.83 -5.08 -5.30
C HIS A 26 5.86 -4.30 -3.97
N LYS A 27 5.13 -3.17 -3.87
CA LYS A 27 5.13 -2.34 -2.65
C LYS A 27 4.55 -3.10 -1.46
N THR A 28 3.44 -3.80 -1.69
CA THR A 28 2.79 -4.63 -0.67
C THR A 28 3.67 -5.83 -0.28
N ALA A 29 4.30 -6.49 -1.25
CA ALA A 29 5.24 -7.60 -1.03
C ALA A 29 6.41 -7.19 -0.11
N VAL A 30 7.04 -6.05 -0.40
CA VAL A 30 8.12 -5.45 0.40
C VAL A 30 7.66 -5.17 1.83
N CYS A 31 6.49 -4.53 2.01
CA CYS A 31 5.97 -4.20 3.34
C CYS A 31 5.65 -5.43 4.18
N VAL A 32 5.01 -6.43 3.56
CA VAL A 32 4.67 -7.70 4.21
C VAL A 32 5.94 -8.45 4.62
N SER A 33 6.97 -8.45 3.77
CA SER A 33 8.27 -9.06 4.04
C SER A 33 8.98 -8.43 5.24
N ALA A 34 9.07 -7.10 5.28
CA ALA A 34 9.64 -6.38 6.43
C ALA A 34 8.85 -6.63 7.73
N CYS A 35 7.52 -6.71 7.65
CA CYS A 35 6.66 -7.00 8.80
C CYS A 35 6.86 -8.41 9.34
N ILE A 36 6.86 -9.41 8.48
CA ILE A 36 7.01 -10.82 8.85
C ILE A 36 8.41 -11.07 9.41
N SER A 37 9.43 -10.55 8.75
CA SER A 37 10.82 -10.49 9.23
C SER A 37 10.90 -9.97 10.67
N LYS A 38 10.24 -8.84 10.96
CA LYS A 38 10.19 -8.28 12.32
C LYS A 38 9.44 -9.17 13.31
N GLN A 39 8.30 -9.76 12.92
CA GLN A 39 7.51 -10.60 13.83
C GLN A 39 8.19 -11.92 14.17
N ILE A 40 8.75 -12.61 13.18
CA ILE A 40 9.49 -13.87 13.37
C ILE A 40 10.62 -13.68 14.39
N ARG A 41 11.39 -12.60 14.28
CA ARG A 41 12.47 -12.28 15.22
C ARG A 41 11.96 -11.91 16.61
N ARG A 42 10.87 -11.13 16.69
CA ARG A 42 10.24 -10.79 17.97
C ARG A 42 9.77 -12.04 18.71
N LEU A 43 9.21 -13.01 17.98
CA LEU A 43 8.72 -14.27 18.52
C LEU A 43 9.81 -15.35 18.64
N ARG A 44 11.04 -15.06 18.15
CA ARG A 44 12.18 -16.00 18.14
C ARG A 44 11.88 -17.33 17.44
N MET A 45 11.16 -17.27 16.32
CA MET A 45 10.75 -18.45 15.57
C MET A 45 11.70 -18.75 14.41
N GLY A 46 11.82 -20.04 14.04
CA GLY A 46 12.39 -20.43 12.74
C GLY A 46 11.38 -20.19 11.61
N CYS A 47 11.86 -19.81 10.42
CA CYS A 47 10.99 -19.64 9.26
C CYS A 47 11.70 -20.02 7.96
N VAL A 48 11.00 -20.75 7.10
CA VAL A 48 11.41 -21.09 5.73
C VAL A 48 10.42 -20.44 4.78
N ILE A 49 10.95 -19.70 3.79
CA ILE A 49 10.16 -18.97 2.81
C ILE A 49 10.62 -19.40 1.41
N ALA A 50 9.68 -19.88 0.60
CA ALA A 50 9.85 -20.03 -0.84
C ALA A 50 9.13 -18.88 -1.56
N THR A 51 9.79 -18.29 -2.56
CA THR A 51 9.30 -17.13 -3.31
C THR A 51 10.03 -17.01 -4.65
N ASN A 52 9.36 -16.43 -5.65
CA ASN A 52 9.96 -16.07 -6.93
C ASN A 52 10.34 -14.57 -7.01
N ASN A 53 10.07 -13.82 -5.93
CA ASN A 53 10.33 -12.39 -5.82
C ASN A 53 11.67 -12.16 -5.10
N GLU A 54 12.78 -12.03 -5.85
CA GLU A 54 14.12 -11.86 -5.27
C GLU A 54 14.31 -10.51 -4.56
N ASP A 55 13.57 -9.49 -4.97
CA ASP A 55 13.58 -8.11 -4.44
C ASP A 55 13.21 -8.02 -2.95
N ILE A 56 12.43 -8.97 -2.45
CA ILE A 56 11.99 -8.97 -1.05
C ILE A 56 13.06 -9.49 -0.08
N ILE A 57 14.11 -10.16 -0.60
CA ILE A 57 15.19 -10.76 0.21
C ILE A 57 15.83 -9.73 1.14
N ALA A 58 16.06 -8.51 0.64
CA ALA A 58 16.63 -7.42 1.42
C ALA A 58 15.74 -6.98 2.58
N TYR A 59 14.42 -7.19 2.50
CA TYR A 59 13.46 -6.87 3.56
C TYR A 59 13.23 -8.05 4.52
N LEU A 60 13.39 -9.28 4.03
CA LEU A 60 13.37 -10.49 4.85
C LEU A 60 14.61 -10.61 5.75
N GLN A 61 15.77 -10.14 5.25
CA GLN A 61 17.07 -10.25 5.92
C GLN A 61 17.39 -11.69 6.39
N PRO A 62 17.24 -12.71 5.52
CA PRO A 62 17.36 -14.11 5.93
C PRO A 62 18.80 -14.43 6.39
N ASN A 63 18.94 -15.49 7.19
CA ASN A 63 20.23 -16.04 7.60
C ASN A 63 20.79 -17.03 6.57
N MET A 64 19.96 -17.49 5.63
CA MET A 64 20.33 -18.43 4.58
C MET A 64 19.48 -18.21 3.34
N ILE A 65 20.08 -18.28 2.16
CA ILE A 65 19.41 -18.24 0.86
C ILE A 65 19.79 -19.51 0.10
N ILE A 66 18.79 -20.22 -0.41
CA ILE A 66 18.97 -21.37 -1.31
C ILE A 66 18.37 -20.98 -2.64
N ARG A 67 19.17 -21.06 -3.71
CA ARG A 67 18.71 -20.80 -5.07
C ARG A 67 18.58 -22.12 -5.81
N LEU A 68 17.44 -22.31 -6.46
CA LEU A 68 17.17 -23.48 -7.30
C LEU A 68 17.31 -23.09 -8.78
N SER A 69 17.70 -24.04 -9.63
CA SER A 69 17.76 -23.84 -11.08
C SER A 69 16.36 -23.90 -11.69
N SER A 70 16.12 -23.12 -12.73
CA SER A 70 14.99 -23.33 -13.64
C SER A 70 15.26 -24.55 -14.55
N GLY A 71 14.36 -25.55 -14.56
CA GLY A 71 14.45 -26.72 -15.45
C GLY A 71 13.72 -27.96 -14.91
N ASP A 72 13.65 -29.03 -15.72
CA ASP A 72 12.85 -30.25 -15.43
C ASP A 72 13.32 -31.02 -14.20
N VAL A 73 14.59 -30.88 -13.83
CA VAL A 73 15.17 -31.39 -12.58
C VAL A 73 15.75 -30.21 -11.81
N PRO A 74 15.00 -29.62 -10.86
CA PRO A 74 15.48 -28.50 -10.08
C PRO A 74 16.66 -28.95 -9.21
N ASN A 75 17.82 -28.34 -9.44
CA ASN A 75 19.02 -28.56 -8.64
C ASN A 75 19.33 -27.32 -7.81
N ILE A 76 20.01 -27.52 -6.69
CA ILE A 76 20.51 -26.41 -5.88
C ILE A 76 21.65 -25.74 -6.66
N VAL A 77 21.41 -24.51 -7.11
CA VAL A 77 22.40 -23.67 -7.79
C VAL A 77 23.39 -23.09 -6.79
N SER A 78 22.90 -22.66 -5.62
CA SER A 78 23.73 -22.06 -4.58
C SER A 78 23.08 -22.15 -3.21
N ILE A 79 23.91 -22.31 -2.17
CA ILE A 79 23.53 -22.15 -0.77
C ILE A 79 24.41 -21.06 -0.17
N MET A 80 23.79 -20.02 0.38
CA MET A 80 24.50 -18.86 0.90
C MET A 80 24.08 -18.63 2.34
N ARG A 81 25.08 -18.64 3.25
CA ARG A 81 24.86 -18.31 4.67
C ARG A 81 25.17 -16.84 4.88
N ILE A 82 24.19 -16.11 5.41
CA ILE A 82 24.24 -14.67 5.55
C ILE A 82 24.36 -14.32 7.02
N LYS A 83 25.31 -13.44 7.34
CA LYS A 83 25.37 -12.81 8.67
C LYS A 83 24.28 -11.74 8.74
N SER A 84 23.10 -12.09 9.24
CA SER A 84 22.01 -11.13 9.39
C SER A 84 22.31 -10.16 10.55
N PRO A 85 22.15 -8.84 10.37
CA PRO A 85 22.37 -7.86 11.42
C PRO A 85 21.35 -8.00 12.56
N ILE A 86 21.70 -7.50 13.75
CA ILE A 86 20.78 -7.48 14.92
C ILE A 86 19.55 -6.59 14.65
N LYS A 87 19.72 -5.48 13.92
CA LYS A 87 18.63 -4.61 13.44
C LYS A 87 18.31 -4.96 11.98
N THR A 88 17.15 -5.57 11.73
CA THR A 88 16.77 -6.08 10.40
C THR A 88 15.62 -5.36 9.71
N GLY A 89 14.97 -4.40 10.38
CA GLY A 89 13.94 -3.58 9.75
C GLY A 89 14.56 -2.54 8.82
N PRO A 90 13.86 -2.13 7.74
CA PRO A 90 14.36 -1.08 6.85
C PRO A 90 14.60 0.20 7.63
N LYS A 91 15.69 0.90 7.29
CA LYS A 91 15.99 2.22 7.85
C LYS A 91 15.07 3.22 7.16
N VAL A 92 14.18 3.86 7.93
CA VAL A 92 13.27 4.88 7.40
C VAL A 92 13.72 6.25 7.88
N ARG A 93 14.09 7.11 6.91
CA ARG A 93 14.53 8.48 7.15
C ARG A 93 13.62 9.44 6.42
N ILE A 94 13.25 10.55 7.07
CA ILE A 94 12.46 11.63 6.47
C ILE A 94 13.35 12.84 6.23
N ARG A 95 13.36 13.36 5.02
CA ARG A 95 14.05 14.59 4.66
C ARG A 95 13.08 15.75 4.65
N VAL A 96 13.50 16.86 5.24
CA VAL A 96 12.69 18.08 5.38
C VAL A 96 13.51 19.27 4.90
N SER A 97 12.99 20.03 3.94
CA SER A 97 13.63 21.30 3.53
C SER A 97 13.30 22.39 4.55
N LYS A 98 14.32 23.00 5.16
CA LYS A 98 14.11 24.10 6.13
C LYS A 98 13.41 25.28 5.45
N ASP A 99 13.88 25.66 4.27
CA ASP A 99 13.37 26.82 3.53
C ASP A 99 11.94 26.63 3.03
N ARG A 100 11.53 25.41 2.67
CA ARG A 100 10.19 25.14 2.12
C ARG A 100 9.15 24.76 3.18
N VAL A 101 9.58 24.18 4.30
CA VAL A 101 8.66 23.66 5.31
C VAL A 101 8.68 24.50 6.57
N CYS A 102 9.87 24.73 7.16
CA CYS A 102 9.96 25.43 8.44
C CYS A 102 9.55 26.91 8.31
N SER A 103 10.01 27.61 7.26
CA SER A 103 9.70 29.02 7.03
C SER A 103 8.20 29.34 6.91
N GLN A 104 7.36 28.35 6.62
CA GLN A 104 5.93 28.52 6.34
C GLN A 104 5.03 28.26 7.55
N ILE A 105 5.54 27.71 8.67
CA ILE A 105 4.72 27.33 9.83
C ILE A 105 4.10 28.54 10.54
N GLY A 106 4.79 29.69 10.55
CA GLY A 106 4.29 30.93 11.16
C GLY A 106 3.27 31.69 10.32
N LEU A 107 3.01 31.26 9.07
CA LEU A 107 2.04 31.90 8.19
C LEU A 107 0.62 31.37 8.47
N PRO A 108 -0.42 32.23 8.38
CA PRO A 108 -1.81 31.77 8.38
C PRO A 108 -2.05 30.64 7.36
N ALA A 109 -2.89 29.65 7.67
CA ALA A 109 -3.11 28.46 6.83
C ALA A 109 -3.63 28.76 5.40
N ASP A 110 -4.18 29.94 5.17
CA ASP A 110 -4.55 30.48 3.86
C ASP A 110 -3.36 31.06 3.07
N LYS A 111 -2.30 31.51 3.75
CA LYS A 111 -1.07 32.09 3.17
C LYS A 111 0.13 31.14 3.15
N ALA A 112 0.13 30.10 3.99
CA ALA A 112 1.12 29.02 3.97
C ALA A 112 0.88 28.11 2.76
N ARG A 113 1.13 28.58 1.54
CA ARG A 113 0.89 27.81 0.32
C ARG A 113 1.96 28.11 -0.71
N HIS A 114 2.74 27.08 -1.05
CA HIS A 114 2.97 26.57 -2.41
C HIS A 114 3.85 25.32 -2.34
N SER A 115 3.30 24.14 -2.66
CA SER A 115 4.09 23.09 -3.31
C SER A 115 3.67 23.09 -4.79
N PRO A 116 4.50 23.60 -5.71
CA PRO A 116 4.22 23.54 -7.16
C PRO A 116 4.24 22.09 -7.71
N TYR A 117 4.48 21.08 -6.86
CA TYR A 117 4.80 19.71 -7.24
C TYR A 117 3.66 18.71 -7.05
N VAL A 118 2.43 19.12 -6.70
CA VAL A 118 1.28 18.20 -6.77
C VAL A 118 1.04 17.75 -8.22
N VAL A 119 1.30 18.64 -9.17
CA VAL A 119 1.16 18.42 -10.63
C VAL A 119 2.12 17.35 -11.18
N LYS A 120 3.31 17.15 -10.58
CA LYS A 120 4.31 16.18 -11.06
C LYS A 120 4.21 14.78 -10.46
N SER A 121 3.27 14.54 -9.53
CA SER A 121 3.10 13.22 -8.87
C SER A 121 2.57 12.11 -9.80
N GLY A 122 2.35 12.38 -11.09
CA GLY A 122 1.66 11.49 -12.01
C GLY A 122 0.20 11.21 -11.62
N LEU A 123 -0.24 11.58 -10.41
CA LEU A 123 -1.49 11.10 -9.85
C LEU A 123 -2.71 11.92 -10.19
N THR A 124 -2.56 13.04 -10.90
CA THR A 124 -3.71 13.82 -11.37
C THR A 124 -3.40 14.48 -12.71
N ASN A 125 -4.11 14.06 -13.76
CA ASN A 125 -4.43 14.98 -14.86
C ASN A 125 -4.98 16.27 -14.21
N SER A 126 -4.56 17.46 -14.66
CA SER A 126 -4.99 18.77 -14.11
C SER A 126 -6.51 18.87 -13.93
N THR A 127 -7.25 18.17 -14.79
CA THR A 127 -8.72 18.04 -14.75
C THR A 127 -9.23 17.27 -13.52
N ILE A 128 -8.54 16.20 -13.10
CA ILE A 128 -8.87 15.41 -11.90
C ILE A 128 -8.57 16.23 -10.64
N GLU A 129 -7.44 16.94 -10.64
CA GLU A 129 -7.07 17.82 -9.54
C GLU A 129 -8.13 18.89 -9.28
N SER A 130 -8.56 19.60 -10.33
CA SER A 130 -9.64 20.60 -10.24
C SER A 130 -10.94 19.98 -9.70
N LYS A 131 -11.36 18.81 -10.23
CA LYS A 131 -12.56 18.12 -9.74
C LYS A 131 -12.47 17.68 -8.28
N LEU A 132 -11.29 17.27 -7.81
CA LEU A 132 -11.08 16.90 -6.41
C LEU A 132 -11.07 18.13 -5.52
N LYS A 133 -10.40 19.21 -5.93
CA LYS A 133 -10.42 20.51 -5.26
C LYS A 133 -11.85 21.02 -5.06
N ASP A 134 -12.67 21.01 -6.10
CA ASP A 134 -14.07 21.46 -6.03
C ASP A 134 -14.94 20.62 -5.08
N ARG A 135 -14.59 19.34 -4.90
CA ARG A 135 -15.30 18.41 -4.01
C ARG A 135 -14.83 18.49 -2.56
N PHE A 136 -13.68 19.10 -2.29
CA PHE A 136 -13.16 19.19 -0.94
C PHE A 136 -13.94 20.21 -0.12
N ARG A 137 -14.35 19.80 1.08
CA ARG A 137 -15.05 20.67 2.04
C ARG A 137 -14.39 20.54 3.40
N PHE A 138 -14.20 21.67 4.06
CA PHE A 138 -13.77 21.71 5.45
C PHE A 138 -14.92 21.42 6.39
N ASP A 139 -14.60 21.05 7.63
CA ASP A 139 -15.59 20.94 8.70
C ASP A 139 -16.24 22.32 8.98
N HIS A 140 -17.56 22.39 8.91
CA HIS A 140 -18.36 23.57 9.24
C HIS A 140 -19.13 23.43 10.57
N GLY A 141 -18.96 22.34 11.33
CA GLY A 141 -19.64 22.15 12.61
C GLY A 141 -21.13 21.80 12.51
N GLU A 142 -21.68 21.73 11.29
CA GLU A 142 -22.95 21.08 11.02
C GLU A 142 -22.66 19.65 10.58
N GLU A 143 -23.15 18.70 11.38
CA GLU A 143 -23.12 17.29 11.03
C GLU A 143 -23.85 17.12 9.69
N GLU A 144 -23.16 16.58 8.69
CA GLU A 144 -23.84 15.92 7.58
C GLU A 144 -24.71 14.82 8.22
N SER A 145 -25.98 15.15 8.46
CA SER A 145 -27.04 14.17 8.58
C SER A 145 -26.84 13.16 7.46
N SER A 146 -27.01 11.89 7.80
CA SER A 146 -26.78 10.69 7.02
C SER A 146 -27.63 10.60 5.74
N GLN A 147 -27.70 11.65 4.93
CA GLN A 147 -28.08 11.52 3.55
C GLN A 147 -26.85 10.96 2.84
N VAL A 148 -26.87 9.64 2.69
CA VAL A 148 -26.22 8.97 1.57
C VAL A 148 -26.65 9.75 0.34
N GLN A 149 -25.84 10.74 -0.07
CA GLN A 149 -25.95 11.30 -1.40
C GLN A 149 -25.88 10.08 -2.30
N GLN A 150 -27.02 9.74 -2.90
CA GLN A 150 -27.09 8.82 -4.01
C GLN A 150 -26.11 9.36 -5.04
N ARG A 151 -24.90 8.83 -5.00
CA ARG A 151 -23.89 9.05 -6.03
C ARG A 151 -24.48 8.42 -7.28
N ARG A 152 -25.23 9.21 -8.05
CA ARG A 152 -25.81 8.77 -9.32
C ARG A 152 -24.68 8.13 -10.14
N GLY A 153 -24.79 6.82 -10.38
CA GLY A 153 -23.99 6.09 -11.36
C GLY A 153 -22.73 5.36 -10.89
N ARG A 154 -22.53 5.05 -9.60
CA ARG A 154 -21.52 4.04 -9.18
C ARG A 154 -22.18 2.80 -8.61
N THR A 155 -21.79 1.63 -9.10
CA THR A 155 -22.19 0.35 -8.48
C THR A 155 -21.54 0.25 -7.11
N VAL A 156 -22.34 -0.01 -6.09
CA VAL A 156 -21.86 -0.33 -4.74
C VAL A 156 -22.24 -1.77 -4.45
N LEU A 157 -21.24 -2.62 -4.26
CA LEU A 157 -21.43 -3.99 -3.78
C LEU A 157 -21.58 -3.93 -2.26
N ARG A 158 -22.63 -4.57 -1.74
CA ARG A 158 -22.91 -4.65 -0.30
C ARG A 158 -22.91 -6.11 0.15
N THR A 159 -22.27 -6.37 1.27
CA THR A 159 -22.28 -7.67 1.95
C THR A 159 -22.48 -7.45 3.43
N THR A 160 -23.23 -8.33 4.08
CA THR A 160 -23.48 -8.28 5.53
C THR A 160 -22.67 -9.38 6.21
N VAL A 161 -22.04 -9.06 7.33
CA VAL A 161 -21.28 -10.00 8.16
C VAL A 161 -21.77 -9.96 9.60
N GLY A 162 -21.70 -11.10 10.29
CA GLY A 162 -21.96 -11.15 11.73
C GLY A 162 -20.85 -10.44 12.50
N CYS A 163 -21.22 -9.62 13.50
CA CYS A 163 -20.26 -8.99 14.41
C CYS A 163 -20.06 -9.89 15.63
N ASP A 164 -18.86 -10.45 15.76
CA ASP A 164 -18.43 -11.24 16.91
C ASP A 164 -17.66 -10.40 17.95
N GLU A 165 -17.20 -11.03 19.03
CA GLU A 165 -16.41 -10.38 20.07
C GLU A 165 -15.15 -9.70 19.51
N ALA A 166 -14.46 -10.36 18.57
CA ALA A 166 -13.27 -9.81 17.92
C ALA A 166 -13.57 -8.52 17.13
N THR A 167 -14.69 -8.51 16.41
CA THR A 167 -15.19 -7.33 15.69
C THR A 167 -15.56 -6.20 16.66
N ASN A 168 -16.17 -6.53 17.79
CA ASN A 168 -16.53 -5.57 18.83
C ASN A 168 -15.30 -4.96 19.53
N MET A 169 -14.23 -5.74 19.73
CA MET A 169 -12.97 -5.20 20.24
C MET A 169 -12.33 -4.21 19.26
N CYS A 170 -12.36 -4.50 17.96
CA CYS A 170 -11.87 -3.56 16.94
C CYS A 170 -12.71 -2.28 16.88
N ASN A 171 -14.02 -2.39 17.09
CA ASN A 171 -14.94 -1.24 17.17
C ASN A 171 -14.54 -0.21 18.24
N ALA A 172 -13.86 -0.61 19.31
CA ALA A 172 -13.37 0.30 20.35
C ALA A 172 -12.38 1.35 19.82
N LEU A 173 -11.66 1.03 18.73
CA LEU A 173 -10.65 1.91 18.13
C LEU A 173 -11.27 2.96 17.19
N PHE A 174 -12.47 2.70 16.64
CA PHE A 174 -13.11 3.56 15.65
C PHE A 174 -14.01 4.63 16.28
N ASP A 175 -14.25 5.74 15.57
CA ASP A 175 -15.25 6.74 15.99
C ASP A 175 -16.67 6.41 15.48
N LYS A 176 -16.79 5.61 14.42
CA LYS A 176 -18.05 5.06 13.93
C LYS A 176 -18.02 3.55 14.13
N GLN A 177 -19.08 3.00 14.72
CA GLN A 177 -19.18 1.56 14.92
C GLN A 177 -19.41 0.86 13.58
N PHE A 178 -18.73 -0.27 13.39
CA PHE A 178 -19.02 -1.16 12.28
C PHE A 178 -20.36 -1.85 12.54
N ASN A 179 -21.31 -1.63 11.63
CA ASN A 179 -22.68 -2.12 11.71
C ASN A 179 -22.87 -3.50 11.03
N GLY A 180 -21.79 -4.20 10.69
CA GLY A 180 -21.85 -5.44 9.94
C GLY A 180 -22.02 -5.27 8.43
N GLU A 181 -22.17 -4.05 7.91
CA GLU A 181 -22.25 -3.81 6.46
C GLU A 181 -20.88 -3.49 5.85
N CYS A 182 -20.40 -4.38 5.00
CA CYS A 182 -19.26 -4.14 4.12
C CYS A 182 -19.77 -3.57 2.79
N CYS A 183 -19.33 -2.37 2.44
CA CYS A 183 -19.65 -1.73 1.16
C CYS A 183 -18.38 -1.47 0.36
N ILE A 184 -18.35 -1.89 -0.90
CA ILE A 184 -17.28 -1.58 -1.86
C ILE A 184 -17.90 -0.81 -3.02
N ALA A 185 -17.45 0.42 -3.23
CA ALA A 185 -17.84 1.20 -4.39
C ALA A 185 -16.89 0.87 -5.55
N LEU A 186 -17.43 0.25 -6.59
CA LEU A 186 -16.65 -0.03 -7.80
C LEU A 186 -16.36 1.26 -8.57
N GLN A 187 -15.22 1.26 -9.26
CA GLN A 187 -14.90 2.33 -10.19
C GLN A 187 -15.84 2.29 -11.39
N ARG A 188 -16.04 3.45 -12.00
CA ARG A 188 -16.81 3.52 -13.24
C ARG A 188 -15.96 2.93 -14.36
N PHE A 189 -16.39 1.79 -14.87
CA PHE A 189 -15.80 1.15 -16.04
C PHE A 189 -16.49 1.65 -17.33
N PRO A 190 -15.79 1.71 -18.48
CA PRO A 190 -16.41 2.05 -19.75
C PRO A 190 -17.51 1.06 -20.13
N CYS A 191 -18.56 1.54 -20.82
CA CYS A 191 -19.59 0.62 -21.30
C CYS A 191 -19.12 -0.12 -22.57
N LYS A 192 -19.84 -1.18 -22.98
CA LYS A 192 -19.50 -1.97 -24.18
C LYS A 192 -19.36 -1.12 -25.45
N LYS A 193 -20.12 -0.02 -25.56
CA LYS A 193 -20.00 0.93 -26.69
C LYS A 193 -18.68 1.71 -26.64
N ASP A 194 -18.22 2.08 -25.44
CA ASP A 194 -16.99 2.85 -25.25
C ASP A 194 -15.74 1.99 -25.50
N LEU A 195 -15.79 0.70 -25.13
CA LEU A 195 -14.72 -0.27 -25.41
C LEU A 195 -14.58 -0.53 -26.92
N GLY A 196 -15.69 -0.55 -27.65
CA GLY A 196 -15.73 -0.99 -29.03
C GLY A 196 -15.31 -2.46 -29.18
N SER A 197 -15.05 -2.91 -30.41
CA SER A 197 -14.45 -4.23 -30.64
C SER A 197 -12.98 -4.21 -30.24
N PHE A 198 -12.55 -5.17 -29.43
CA PHE A 198 -11.16 -5.33 -29.05
C PHE A 198 -10.79 -6.81 -29.10
N LEU A 199 -9.50 -7.07 -29.22
CA LEU A 199 -8.92 -8.40 -29.08
C LEU A 199 -8.34 -8.61 -27.69
N ILE A 200 -7.59 -7.64 -27.17
CA ILE A 200 -6.91 -7.77 -25.89
C ILE A 200 -7.14 -6.53 -25.02
N GLY A 201 -7.70 -6.75 -23.85
CA GLY A 201 -7.87 -5.77 -22.78
C GLY A 201 -7.07 -6.14 -21.54
N VAL A 202 -6.66 -5.15 -20.75
CA VAL A 202 -5.95 -5.42 -19.50
C VAL A 202 -6.49 -4.57 -18.36
N ILE A 203 -6.73 -5.18 -17.19
CA ILE A 203 -7.05 -4.49 -15.94
C ILE A 203 -5.84 -4.59 -15.01
N VAL A 204 -5.29 -3.44 -14.61
CA VAL A 204 -4.10 -3.36 -13.74
C VAL A 204 -4.34 -2.52 -12.50
N GLY A 205 -3.54 -2.76 -11.46
CA GLY A 205 -3.69 -2.07 -10.20
C GLY A 205 -3.03 -2.78 -9.03
N GLU A 206 -2.75 -2.04 -7.96
CA GLU A 206 -2.18 -2.56 -6.71
C GLU A 206 -3.06 -3.69 -6.12
N SER A 207 -2.48 -4.55 -5.28
CA SER A 207 -3.23 -5.63 -4.62
C SER A 207 -4.30 -5.04 -3.71
N GLY A 208 -5.51 -5.62 -3.76
CA GLY A 208 -6.67 -5.08 -3.04
C GLY A 208 -7.40 -3.93 -3.75
N SER A 209 -6.97 -3.49 -4.93
CA SER A 209 -7.63 -2.41 -5.69
C SER A 209 -8.93 -2.80 -6.42
N SER A 210 -9.56 -3.92 -6.03
CA SER A 210 -10.83 -4.46 -6.56
C SER A 210 -10.82 -4.95 -8.02
N LYS A 211 -9.64 -5.22 -8.62
CA LYS A 211 -9.50 -5.70 -10.01
C LYS A 211 -10.42 -6.88 -10.34
N SER A 212 -10.35 -7.97 -9.58
CA SER A 212 -11.14 -9.18 -9.82
C SER A 212 -12.65 -8.94 -9.62
N LEU A 213 -13.05 -8.04 -8.71
CA LEU A 213 -14.46 -7.66 -8.55
C LEU A 213 -14.96 -6.82 -9.73
N LEU A 214 -14.12 -5.91 -10.22
CA LEU A 214 -14.42 -5.09 -11.39
C LEU A 214 -14.58 -5.98 -12.63
N LEU A 215 -13.67 -6.94 -12.82
CA LEU A 215 -13.76 -7.96 -13.86
C LEU A 215 -15.10 -8.71 -13.75
N ARG A 216 -15.36 -9.41 -12.64
CA ARG A 216 -16.59 -10.19 -12.45
C ARG A 216 -17.87 -9.39 -12.71
N HIS A 217 -17.91 -8.14 -12.24
CA HIS A 217 -19.07 -7.28 -12.42
C HIS A 217 -19.32 -6.87 -13.89
N HIS A 218 -18.27 -6.62 -14.68
CA HIS A 218 -18.42 -6.13 -16.05
C HIS A 218 -18.44 -7.21 -17.12
N PHE A 219 -17.79 -8.33 -16.82
CA PHE A 219 -17.42 -9.36 -17.78
C PHE A 219 -18.00 -10.72 -17.41
N GLY A 220 -18.42 -10.93 -16.15
CA GLY A 220 -18.93 -12.19 -15.64
C GLY A 220 -17.84 -13.01 -14.94
N GLU A 221 -18.20 -14.19 -14.45
CA GLU A 221 -17.25 -15.08 -13.77
C GLU A 221 -16.18 -15.59 -14.75
N PRO A 222 -14.92 -15.77 -14.28
CA PRO A 222 -13.87 -16.34 -15.10
C PRO A 222 -14.20 -17.78 -15.50
N ALA A 223 -13.73 -18.19 -16.68
CA ALA A 223 -13.88 -19.56 -17.14
C ALA A 223 -13.13 -20.52 -16.20
N LEU A 224 -13.82 -21.56 -15.73
CA LEU A 224 -13.23 -22.60 -14.89
C LEU A 224 -12.53 -23.62 -15.80
N VAL A 225 -11.21 -23.74 -15.65
CA VAL A 225 -10.44 -24.79 -16.32
C VAL A 225 -10.54 -26.07 -15.51
N MET A 226 -11.15 -27.10 -16.10
CA MET A 226 -11.27 -28.42 -15.51
C MET A 226 -10.23 -29.37 -16.11
N TRP A 227 -9.62 -30.17 -15.26
CA TRP A 227 -8.62 -31.18 -15.61
C TRP A 227 -9.07 -32.57 -15.15
N ASN A 228 -8.82 -33.57 -15.98
CA ASN A 228 -8.84 -34.97 -15.57
C ASN A 228 -7.43 -35.34 -15.08
N ASN A 229 -7.32 -35.59 -13.77
CA ASN A 229 -6.05 -35.91 -13.12
C ASN A 229 -5.47 -37.28 -13.49
N ASP A 230 -6.27 -38.13 -14.16
CA ASP A 230 -5.84 -39.45 -14.63
C ASP A 230 -5.31 -39.41 -16.08
N CYS A 231 -5.30 -38.23 -16.72
CA CYS A 231 -4.88 -38.04 -18.09
C CYS A 231 -3.70 -37.07 -18.18
N THR A 232 -2.85 -37.25 -19.19
CA THR A 232 -1.76 -36.30 -19.46
C THR A 232 -2.31 -34.94 -19.87
N VAL A 233 -1.52 -33.89 -19.70
CA VAL A 233 -1.87 -32.55 -20.16
C VAL A 233 -2.30 -32.55 -21.63
N LEU A 234 -1.53 -33.16 -22.51
CA LEU A 234 -1.80 -33.19 -23.96
C LEU A 234 -3.07 -33.94 -24.33
N SER A 235 -3.49 -34.92 -23.54
CA SER A 235 -4.74 -35.67 -23.75
C SER A 235 -5.99 -34.80 -23.67
N HIS A 236 -5.89 -33.57 -23.15
CA HIS A 236 -7.00 -32.63 -23.01
C HIS A 236 -7.18 -31.69 -24.20
N PHE A 237 -6.34 -31.79 -25.24
CA PHE A 237 -6.41 -30.94 -26.43
C PHE A 237 -7.01 -31.71 -27.61
N SER A 238 -7.64 -30.97 -28.53
CA SER A 238 -8.29 -31.55 -29.72
C SER A 238 -7.35 -32.41 -30.59
N SER A 239 -6.07 -32.06 -30.61
CA SER A 239 -5.01 -32.80 -31.29
C SER A 239 -3.67 -32.59 -30.58
N VAL A 240 -2.78 -33.57 -30.69
CA VAL A 240 -1.42 -33.49 -30.13
C VAL A 240 -0.67 -32.30 -30.74
N GLN A 241 -0.84 -32.04 -32.03
CA GLN A 241 -0.21 -30.92 -32.73
C GLN A 241 -0.65 -29.56 -32.15
N THR A 242 -1.94 -29.42 -31.80
CA THR A 242 -2.44 -28.20 -31.16
C THR A 242 -1.87 -28.05 -29.75
N GLY A 243 -1.84 -29.15 -28.99
CA GLY A 243 -1.23 -29.15 -27.66
C GLY A 243 0.27 -28.81 -27.69
N GLU A 244 1.04 -29.39 -28.62
CA GLU A 244 2.46 -29.11 -28.83
C GLU A 244 2.73 -27.64 -29.16
N MET A 245 1.94 -27.09 -30.09
CA MET A 245 2.05 -25.67 -30.46
C MET A 245 1.73 -24.77 -29.26
N LEU A 246 0.69 -25.08 -28.48
CA LEU A 246 0.33 -24.30 -27.30
C LEU A 246 1.36 -24.43 -26.16
N LEU A 247 2.02 -25.59 -26.00
CA LEU A 247 3.15 -25.74 -25.08
C LEU A 247 4.27 -24.76 -25.43
N GLN A 248 4.61 -24.63 -26.72
CA GLN A 248 5.61 -23.67 -27.17
C GLN A 248 5.18 -22.22 -26.89
N VAL A 249 3.90 -21.89 -27.12
CA VAL A 249 3.35 -20.55 -26.83
C VAL A 249 3.52 -20.20 -25.35
N VAL A 250 3.25 -21.15 -24.45
CA VAL A 250 3.39 -20.91 -23.01
C VAL A 250 4.81 -21.18 -22.46
N GLY A 251 5.77 -21.52 -23.32
CA GLY A 251 7.15 -21.77 -22.92
C GLY A 251 7.33 -23.01 -22.04
N LEU A 252 6.57 -24.07 -22.31
CA LEU A 252 6.70 -25.38 -21.67
C LEU A 252 7.29 -26.42 -22.62
N ALA A 253 8.06 -27.35 -22.05
CA ALA A 253 8.66 -28.45 -22.79
C ALA A 253 7.65 -29.60 -23.00
N MET A 254 7.96 -30.49 -23.94
CA MET A 254 7.07 -31.58 -24.35
C MET A 254 6.84 -32.60 -23.24
N ASP A 255 7.84 -32.84 -22.39
CA ASP A 255 7.73 -33.74 -21.24
C ASP A 255 6.65 -33.28 -20.25
N ILE A 256 6.46 -31.97 -20.08
CA ILE A 256 5.37 -31.38 -19.28
C ILE A 256 4.01 -31.75 -19.87
N GLY A 257 3.90 -31.75 -21.20
CA GLY A 257 2.71 -32.21 -21.91
C GLY A 257 2.34 -33.67 -21.62
N CYS A 258 3.33 -34.50 -21.30
CA CYS A 258 3.15 -35.91 -20.95
C CYS A 258 2.91 -36.14 -19.45
N LYS A 259 3.03 -35.12 -18.60
CA LYS A 259 2.72 -35.21 -17.16
C LYS A 259 1.21 -35.11 -16.93
N VAL A 260 0.79 -35.65 -15.80
CA VAL A 260 -0.57 -35.46 -15.26
C VAL A 260 -0.65 -34.10 -14.52
N PRO A 261 -1.76 -33.35 -14.62
CA PRO A 261 -1.86 -31.99 -14.07
C PRO A 261 -1.50 -31.84 -12.60
N TYR A 262 -1.82 -32.82 -11.76
CA TYR A 262 -1.54 -32.75 -10.32
C TYR A 262 -0.03 -32.84 -9.97
N ASN A 263 0.81 -33.31 -10.90
CA ASN A 263 2.27 -33.38 -10.74
C ASN A 263 2.98 -32.09 -11.17
N LEU A 264 2.24 -31.10 -11.65
CA LEU A 264 2.80 -29.83 -12.11
C LEU A 264 3.06 -28.90 -10.94
N SER A 265 4.16 -28.13 -11.02
CA SER A 265 4.37 -26.96 -10.18
C SER A 265 3.29 -25.91 -10.42
N GLU A 266 3.12 -24.96 -9.49
CA GLU A 266 2.11 -23.91 -9.62
C GLU A 266 2.32 -23.07 -10.90
N GLY A 267 3.57 -22.75 -11.24
CA GLY A 267 3.90 -22.02 -12.47
C GLY A 267 3.74 -22.83 -13.76
N GLU A 268 3.91 -24.15 -13.72
CA GLU A 268 3.53 -25.00 -14.85
C GLU A 268 2.00 -25.08 -14.98
N MET A 269 1.29 -25.31 -13.88
CA MET A 269 -0.17 -25.39 -13.85
C MET A 269 -0.82 -24.09 -14.35
N GLU A 270 -0.32 -22.93 -13.95
CA GLU A 270 -0.78 -21.61 -14.41
C GLU A 270 -0.66 -21.47 -15.94
N ARG A 271 0.46 -21.90 -16.50
CA ARG A 271 0.72 -21.89 -17.95
C ARG A 271 -0.12 -22.91 -18.72
N VAL A 272 -0.31 -24.11 -18.18
CA VAL A 272 -1.17 -25.11 -18.83
C VAL A 272 -2.65 -24.72 -18.74
N ASN A 273 -3.09 -24.08 -17.65
CA ASN A 273 -4.43 -23.49 -17.56
C ASN A 273 -4.66 -22.47 -18.68
N LEU A 274 -3.67 -21.62 -18.95
CA LEU A 274 -3.73 -20.69 -20.08
C LEU A 274 -3.84 -21.42 -21.42
N MET A 275 -3.11 -22.52 -21.64
CA MET A 275 -3.25 -23.33 -22.85
C MET A 275 -4.70 -23.78 -23.08
N ARG A 276 -5.38 -24.29 -22.03
CA ARG A 276 -6.79 -24.71 -22.14
C ARG A 276 -7.71 -23.55 -22.47
N LEU A 277 -7.46 -22.37 -21.92
CA LEU A 277 -8.23 -21.17 -22.22
C LEU A 277 -8.02 -20.71 -23.66
N LEU A 278 -6.79 -20.82 -24.18
CA LEU A 278 -6.48 -20.54 -25.58
C LEU A 278 -7.15 -21.57 -26.51
N ASP A 279 -7.06 -22.86 -26.20
CA ASP A 279 -7.62 -23.95 -27.00
C ASP A 279 -9.15 -23.99 -26.99
N ALA A 280 -9.79 -23.52 -25.91
CA ALA A 280 -11.25 -23.59 -25.75
C ALA A 280 -11.94 -23.15 -27.03
N GLU A 281 -12.69 -24.04 -27.69
CA GLU A 281 -13.42 -23.66 -28.89
C GLU A 281 -14.46 -22.56 -28.56
N ASP A 282 -14.90 -21.83 -29.58
CA ASP A 282 -16.07 -20.98 -29.43
C ASP A 282 -17.28 -21.91 -29.20
N GLU A 283 -17.59 -22.25 -27.95
CA GLU A 283 -18.85 -22.91 -27.60
C GLU A 283 -20.01 -21.91 -27.83
N THR A 284 -20.34 -21.69 -29.10
CA THR A 284 -21.51 -20.94 -29.57
C THR A 284 -22.79 -21.74 -29.42
N LYS A 285 -22.82 -22.83 -28.65
CA LYS A 285 -24.02 -23.66 -28.56
C LYS A 285 -25.19 -22.96 -27.86
N HIS A 286 -24.97 -21.99 -26.97
CA HIS A 286 -26.05 -21.17 -26.36
C HIS A 286 -25.77 -19.65 -26.33
N GLY A 287 -24.89 -19.16 -27.21
CA GLY A 287 -24.79 -17.72 -27.52
C GLY A 287 -24.27 -16.78 -26.43
N LYS A 288 -23.37 -17.21 -25.53
CA LYS A 288 -23.01 -16.34 -24.38
C LYS A 288 -21.59 -16.35 -23.81
N VAL A 289 -20.57 -16.90 -24.46
CA VAL A 289 -19.18 -16.70 -23.99
C VAL A 289 -18.31 -16.18 -25.14
N SER A 290 -18.35 -14.86 -25.35
CA SER A 290 -17.51 -14.15 -26.34
C SER A 290 -16.18 -13.65 -25.77
N HIS A 291 -15.88 -13.96 -24.51
CA HIS A 291 -14.76 -13.37 -23.80
C HIS A 291 -14.02 -14.40 -22.94
N ILE A 292 -12.69 -14.37 -22.96
CA ILE A 292 -11.82 -15.14 -22.07
C ILE A 292 -11.19 -14.21 -21.06
N TYR A 293 -11.27 -14.58 -19.79
CA TYR A 293 -10.71 -13.80 -18.70
C TYR A 293 -9.64 -14.58 -17.96
N VAL A 294 -8.55 -13.90 -17.67
CA VAL A 294 -7.37 -14.50 -17.09
C VAL A 294 -6.89 -13.59 -15.95
N ASP A 295 -6.99 -14.07 -14.72
CA ASP A 295 -6.59 -13.33 -13.52
C ASP A 295 -5.24 -13.85 -13.00
N GLU A 296 -4.32 -12.93 -12.72
CA GLU A 296 -3.04 -13.19 -12.03
C GLU A 296 -2.08 -14.19 -12.71
N PHE A 297 -2.16 -14.37 -14.04
CA PHE A 297 -1.42 -15.36 -14.86
C PHE A 297 0.10 -15.22 -15.00
N THR A 298 0.72 -14.33 -14.23
CA THR A 298 2.18 -14.25 -14.12
C THR A 298 2.64 -14.26 -12.68
N SER A 299 1.77 -14.61 -11.73
CA SER A 299 2.06 -14.44 -10.30
C SER A 299 3.00 -15.53 -9.78
N SER A 300 2.84 -16.76 -10.26
CA SER A 300 3.70 -17.88 -9.87
C SER A 300 4.96 -18.02 -10.74
N LEU A 301 5.24 -17.05 -11.62
CA LEU A 301 6.36 -17.09 -12.55
C LEU A 301 7.49 -16.16 -12.10
N ASP A 302 8.73 -16.56 -12.37
CA ASP A 302 9.86 -15.64 -12.35
C ASP A 302 9.72 -14.59 -13.46
N ARG A 303 10.42 -13.46 -13.32
CA ARG A 303 10.23 -12.30 -14.20
C ARG A 303 10.64 -12.56 -15.66
N SER A 304 11.66 -13.38 -15.91
CA SER A 304 12.06 -13.78 -17.26
C SER A 304 10.99 -14.65 -17.92
N THR A 305 10.51 -15.69 -17.23
CA THR A 305 9.46 -16.57 -17.74
C THR A 305 8.14 -15.80 -17.96
N ALA A 306 7.78 -14.89 -17.05
CA ALA A 306 6.60 -14.04 -17.19
C ALA A 306 6.68 -13.15 -18.45
N ARG A 307 7.84 -12.53 -18.70
CA ARG A 307 8.08 -11.72 -19.91
C ARG A 307 7.90 -12.57 -21.17
N ASP A 308 8.57 -13.71 -21.24
CA ASP A 308 8.58 -14.55 -22.44
C ASP A 308 7.18 -15.11 -22.71
N LEU A 309 6.46 -15.52 -21.67
CA LEU A 309 5.05 -15.92 -21.74
C LEU A 309 4.17 -14.81 -22.32
N VAL A 310 4.28 -13.59 -21.81
CA VAL A 310 3.45 -12.46 -22.26
C VAL A 310 3.71 -12.14 -23.73
N ILE A 311 4.98 -12.10 -24.15
CA ILE A 311 5.34 -11.83 -25.54
C ILE A 311 4.73 -12.90 -26.47
N ASN A 312 4.95 -14.18 -26.15
CA ASN A 312 4.51 -15.29 -26.99
C ASN A 312 2.98 -15.40 -27.03
N MET A 313 2.32 -15.28 -25.87
CA MET A 313 0.86 -15.32 -25.76
C MET A 313 0.21 -14.20 -26.55
N TYR A 314 0.67 -12.94 -26.42
CA TYR A 314 0.09 -11.81 -27.14
C TYR A 314 0.26 -11.97 -28.65
N LYS A 315 1.44 -12.41 -29.09
CA LYS A 315 1.71 -12.71 -30.51
C LYS A 315 0.75 -13.78 -31.03
N TYR A 316 0.63 -14.89 -30.31
CA TYR A 316 -0.26 -15.99 -30.67
C TYR A 316 -1.73 -15.54 -30.78
N ILE A 317 -2.22 -14.78 -29.79
CA ILE A 317 -3.61 -14.28 -29.79
C ILE A 317 -3.87 -13.39 -31.01
N ARG A 318 -2.94 -12.47 -31.32
CA ARG A 318 -3.06 -11.55 -32.47
C ARG A 318 -3.05 -12.30 -33.79
N GLU A 319 -2.20 -13.31 -33.95
CA GLU A 319 -2.10 -14.10 -35.18
C GLU A 319 -3.33 -14.98 -35.41
N ASN A 320 -3.94 -15.53 -34.35
CA ASN A 320 -4.97 -16.57 -34.48
C ASN A 320 -6.42 -16.09 -34.24
N TYR A 321 -6.63 -15.01 -33.49
CA TYR A 321 -7.98 -14.60 -33.07
C TYR A 321 -8.45 -13.25 -33.62
N THR A 322 -7.60 -12.52 -34.35
CA THR A 322 -7.99 -11.24 -35.01
C THR A 322 -9.21 -11.40 -35.90
N SER A 323 -9.26 -12.47 -36.72
CA SER A 323 -10.40 -12.75 -37.61
C SER A 323 -11.60 -13.36 -36.88
N ARG A 324 -11.39 -14.02 -35.74
CA ARG A 324 -12.42 -14.72 -34.95
C ARG A 324 -13.19 -13.78 -34.00
N ARG A 325 -12.72 -12.54 -33.81
CA ARG A 325 -13.33 -11.53 -32.92
C ARG A 325 -13.55 -12.02 -31.48
N ARG A 326 -12.64 -12.86 -30.99
CA ARG A 326 -12.66 -13.32 -29.60
C ARG A 326 -11.95 -12.32 -28.71
N GLU A 327 -12.57 -11.93 -27.61
CA GLU A 327 -12.03 -10.87 -26.76
C GLU A 327 -11.34 -11.48 -25.52
N PHE A 328 -10.12 -11.07 -25.23
CA PHE A 328 -9.35 -11.51 -24.07
C PHE A 328 -9.20 -10.36 -23.07
N VAL A 329 -9.45 -10.61 -21.79
CA VAL A 329 -9.15 -9.64 -20.72
C VAL A 329 -8.21 -10.27 -19.70
N PHE A 330 -7.03 -9.66 -19.56
CA PHE A 330 -6.04 -10.06 -18.58
C PHE A 330 -6.11 -9.15 -17.36
N VAL A 331 -5.91 -9.72 -16.17
CA VAL A 331 -5.85 -8.98 -14.92
C VAL A 331 -4.54 -9.27 -14.23
N THR A 332 -3.84 -8.21 -13.80
CA THR A 332 -2.55 -8.36 -13.12
C THR A 332 -2.27 -7.23 -12.13
N CYS A 333 -1.51 -7.53 -11.07
CA CYS A 333 -0.90 -6.53 -10.19
C CYS A 333 0.54 -6.19 -10.58
N HIS A 334 1.12 -6.95 -11.51
CA HIS A 334 2.48 -6.84 -11.99
C HIS A 334 2.52 -5.87 -13.19
N PHE A 335 2.93 -4.62 -12.93
CA PHE A 335 2.94 -3.56 -13.95
C PHE A 335 4.08 -3.73 -14.97
N ASP A 336 5.17 -4.40 -14.57
CA ASP A 336 6.35 -4.71 -15.39
C ASP A 336 5.99 -5.49 -16.65
N VAL A 337 5.04 -6.42 -16.56
CA VAL A 337 4.61 -7.24 -17.70
C VAL A 337 3.91 -6.43 -18.80
N LEU A 338 3.35 -5.25 -18.46
CA LEU A 338 2.68 -4.38 -19.44
C LEU A 338 3.64 -3.79 -20.46
N SER A 339 4.93 -3.67 -20.11
CA SER A 339 5.95 -3.16 -21.02
C SER A 339 6.17 -4.08 -22.23
N PHE A 340 5.79 -5.35 -22.11
CA PHE A 340 5.87 -6.37 -23.17
C PHE A 340 4.51 -6.69 -23.79
N ALA A 341 3.43 -6.12 -23.27
CA ALA A 341 2.07 -6.32 -23.73
C ALA A 341 1.70 -5.29 -24.80
N THR A 342 0.87 -5.71 -25.76
CA THR A 342 0.29 -4.81 -26.79
C THR A 342 -1.25 -4.83 -26.73
N PRO A 343 -1.85 -4.39 -25.61
CA PRO A 343 -3.29 -4.41 -25.44
C PRO A 343 -3.97 -3.32 -26.28
N ASP A 344 -5.22 -3.56 -26.69
CA ASP A 344 -6.07 -2.55 -27.33
C ASP A 344 -6.53 -1.48 -26.34
N TRP A 345 -6.67 -1.86 -25.06
CA TRP A 345 -6.99 -0.93 -23.98
C TRP A 345 -6.43 -1.41 -22.64
N VAL A 346 -6.20 -0.46 -21.74
CA VAL A 346 -5.80 -0.70 -20.35
C VAL A 346 -6.75 0.03 -19.41
N PHE A 347 -7.23 -0.66 -18.38
CA PHE A 347 -7.93 -0.05 -17.26
C PHE A 347 -7.05 -0.13 -16.01
N ASP A 348 -6.53 1.01 -15.58
CA ASP A 348 -5.78 1.12 -14.34
C ASP A 348 -6.76 1.49 -13.20
N THR A 349 -6.79 0.72 -12.12
CA THR A 349 -7.71 0.98 -11.00
C THR A 349 -7.39 2.25 -10.21
N SER A 350 -6.27 2.91 -10.45
CA SER A 350 -5.93 4.22 -9.89
C SER A 350 -6.23 5.35 -10.86
N PHE A 351 -5.99 5.14 -12.15
CA PHE A 351 -6.04 6.21 -13.16
C PHE A 351 -7.21 6.15 -14.15
N GLY A 352 -7.90 5.02 -14.23
CA GLY A 352 -9.03 4.79 -15.12
C GLY A 352 -8.64 4.17 -16.47
N PHE A 353 -9.48 4.43 -17.47
CA PHE A 353 -9.41 3.78 -18.78
C PHE A 353 -8.52 4.51 -19.79
N TYR A 354 -7.74 3.73 -20.53
CA TYR A 354 -6.88 4.16 -21.63
C TYR A 354 -7.17 3.32 -22.88
N ASP A 355 -7.45 3.99 -24.00
CA ASP A 355 -7.64 3.37 -25.31
C ASP A 355 -6.33 3.40 -26.09
N CYS A 356 -5.59 2.29 -26.07
CA CYS A 356 -4.24 2.21 -26.65
C CYS A 356 -4.25 2.34 -28.18
N ARG A 357 -5.37 2.02 -28.84
CA ARG A 357 -5.55 2.15 -30.29
C ARG A 357 -5.53 3.61 -30.78
N LYS A 358 -5.81 4.57 -29.88
CA LYS A 358 -5.89 6.01 -30.20
C LYS A 358 -4.64 6.79 -29.82
N LEU A 359 -3.64 6.14 -29.23
CA LEU A 359 -2.43 6.80 -28.75
C LEU A 359 -1.28 6.50 -29.74
N GLU A 360 -0.73 7.53 -30.40
CA GLU A 360 0.37 7.41 -31.40
C GLU A 360 1.66 6.84 -30.80
N ARG A 361 1.85 7.07 -29.50
CA ARG A 361 2.74 6.31 -28.62
C ARG A 361 1.94 6.11 -27.35
N LEU A 362 1.94 4.89 -26.82
CA LEU A 362 1.38 4.63 -25.51
C LEU A 362 1.88 5.73 -24.56
N HIS A 363 0.96 6.35 -23.82
CA HIS A 363 1.28 6.96 -22.52
C HIS A 363 1.87 5.94 -21.53
N CYS A 364 2.27 4.75 -22.00
CA CYS A 364 3.20 3.84 -21.37
C CYS A 364 4.54 4.46 -21.07
N ASP A 365 4.90 5.68 -21.49
CA ASP A 365 6.07 6.35 -20.89
C ASP A 365 5.98 6.36 -19.35
N ARG A 366 4.80 6.29 -18.71
CA ARG A 366 4.72 6.04 -17.26
C ARG A 366 5.15 4.63 -16.85
N TYR A 367 4.63 3.58 -17.48
CA TYR A 367 4.97 2.19 -17.19
C TYR A 367 6.36 1.79 -17.75
N LEU A 368 6.90 2.57 -18.69
CA LEU A 368 8.23 2.49 -19.29
C LEU A 368 9.23 3.38 -18.54
N ASN A 369 8.80 4.41 -17.80
CA ASN A 369 9.63 5.10 -16.80
C ASN A 369 9.58 4.38 -15.44
N GLU A 370 8.51 3.62 -15.17
CA GLU A 370 8.56 2.40 -14.37
C GLU A 370 9.07 1.21 -15.20
N ARG A 371 10.00 1.45 -16.15
CA ARG A 371 11.26 0.72 -16.10
C ARG A 371 11.81 0.99 -14.69
N PHE A 372 11.22 0.32 -13.69
CA PHE A 372 12.00 -0.40 -12.72
C PHE A 372 13.09 -1.01 -13.56
N ASP A 373 14.27 -0.41 -13.45
CA ASP A 373 15.47 -0.84 -14.12
C ASP A 373 15.49 -2.37 -13.90
N PHE A 374 15.07 -3.14 -14.91
CA PHE A 374 15.15 -4.60 -14.89
C PHE A 374 16.60 -4.99 -14.56
N ASP A 375 17.53 -4.07 -14.86
CA ASP A 375 18.95 -4.11 -14.59
C ASP A 375 19.40 -3.53 -13.22
N GLN A 376 18.60 -2.78 -12.45
CA GLN A 376 18.98 -2.30 -11.09
C GLN A 376 18.68 -3.36 -10.03
N TYR A 377 17.67 -4.19 -10.27
CA TYR A 377 17.58 -5.50 -9.64
C TYR A 377 18.34 -6.54 -10.48
N SER A 378 19.41 -6.10 -11.19
CA SER A 378 20.51 -6.97 -11.61
C SER A 378 20.66 -8.00 -10.53
N TYR A 379 20.39 -9.26 -10.88
CA TYR A 379 20.65 -10.43 -10.06
C TYR A 379 21.81 -10.10 -9.15
N MET A 380 21.51 -9.80 -7.88
CA MET A 380 22.59 -9.50 -6.94
C MET A 380 23.49 -10.72 -7.09
N LYS A 381 24.75 -10.51 -7.50
CA LYS A 381 25.69 -11.62 -7.59
C LYS A 381 25.98 -12.02 -6.16
N TYR A 382 25.07 -12.80 -5.59
CA TYR A 382 25.06 -13.19 -4.20
C TYR A 382 26.25 -14.12 -3.89
N SER A 383 27.00 -14.56 -4.91
CA SER A 383 28.21 -15.37 -4.79
C SER A 383 29.31 -14.76 -3.91
N GLU A 384 29.28 -13.44 -3.65
CA GLU A 384 30.31 -12.74 -2.86
C GLU A 384 29.76 -11.94 -1.66
N ILE A 385 28.46 -12.06 -1.35
CA ILE A 385 27.81 -11.20 -0.35
C ILE A 385 27.77 -11.89 1.03
N GLU A 386 28.61 -11.44 1.97
CA GLU A 386 28.57 -11.92 3.37
C GLU A 386 27.37 -11.37 4.17
N THR A 387 26.87 -10.18 3.80
CA THR A 387 25.77 -9.48 4.49
C THR A 387 24.83 -8.84 3.49
N ILE A 388 23.52 -8.98 3.69
CA ILE A 388 22.52 -8.32 2.85
C ILE A 388 22.32 -6.89 3.37
N PRO A 389 22.48 -5.85 2.54
CA PRO A 389 22.29 -4.48 2.98
C PRO A 389 20.86 -4.27 3.45
N VAL A 390 20.70 -3.61 4.60
CA VAL A 390 19.38 -3.22 5.10
C VAL A 390 18.83 -2.09 4.22
N PRO A 391 17.63 -2.23 3.64
CA PRO A 391 17.06 -1.21 2.78
C PRO A 391 16.93 0.14 3.50
N ASN A 392 17.34 1.20 2.81
CA ASN A 392 17.19 2.58 3.29
C ASN A 392 16.07 3.28 2.51
N ILE A 393 14.97 3.55 3.21
CA ILE A 393 13.80 4.23 2.67
C ILE A 393 13.89 5.70 3.07
N GLN A 394 14.29 6.53 2.11
CA GLN A 394 14.39 7.97 2.28
C GLN A 394 13.14 8.65 1.73
N LEU A 395 12.34 9.23 2.61
CA LEU A 395 11.08 9.88 2.31
C LEU A 395 11.21 11.40 2.37
N GLU A 396 10.40 12.13 1.63
CA GLU A 396 10.41 13.59 1.59
C GLU A 396 9.13 14.14 2.20
N LEU A 397 9.26 15.03 3.18
CA LEU A 397 8.15 15.73 3.80
C LEU A 397 7.97 17.10 3.16
N GLU A 398 6.74 17.39 2.74
CA GLU A 398 6.37 18.67 2.17
C GLU A 398 5.09 19.21 2.80
N MET A 399 4.94 20.53 2.85
CA MET A 399 3.63 21.14 3.06
C MET A 399 2.74 20.94 1.83
N CYS A 400 1.45 20.69 2.05
CA CYS A 400 0.50 20.44 0.98
C CYS A 400 -0.81 21.18 1.18
N GLU A 401 -1.60 21.30 0.11
CA GLU A 401 -2.92 21.91 0.22
C GLU A 401 -3.91 20.98 0.96
N PRO A 402 -4.87 21.53 1.72
CA PRO A 402 -5.79 20.72 2.54
C PRO A 402 -6.63 19.70 1.76
N TRP A 403 -6.93 19.95 0.48
CA TRP A 403 -7.74 19.03 -0.34
C TRP A 403 -7.06 17.68 -0.56
N VAL A 404 -5.72 17.61 -0.43
CA VAL A 404 -4.95 16.36 -0.54
C VAL A 404 -5.44 15.32 0.48
N TRP A 405 -6.03 15.76 1.59
CA TRP A 405 -6.72 14.90 2.56
C TRP A 405 -7.75 13.95 1.92
N MET A 406 -8.38 14.33 0.81
CA MET A 406 -9.33 13.47 0.08
C MET A 406 -8.72 12.13 -0.35
N LEU A 407 -7.41 12.08 -0.57
CA LEU A 407 -6.68 10.88 -0.97
C LEU A 407 -6.36 9.94 0.21
N PHE A 408 -6.47 10.44 1.45
CA PHE A 408 -6.07 9.70 2.67
C PHE A 408 -7.25 9.43 3.63
N ARG A 409 -8.32 10.23 3.56
CA ARG A 409 -9.41 10.23 4.56
C ARG A 409 -10.15 8.92 4.68
N ASP A 410 -10.18 8.11 3.62
CA ASP A 410 -10.86 6.81 3.62
C ASP A 410 -10.04 5.73 4.38
N HIS A 411 -8.76 6.00 4.66
CA HIS A 411 -7.86 5.15 5.46
C HIS A 411 -7.71 5.62 6.92
N HIS A 412 -8.47 6.64 7.34
CA HIS A 412 -8.40 7.15 8.71
C HIS A 412 -9.54 6.59 9.56
N TYR A 413 -9.23 6.21 10.80
CA TYR A 413 -10.16 5.54 11.72
C TYR A 413 -11.15 6.48 12.44
N LYS A 414 -10.96 7.79 12.32
CA LYS A 414 -11.89 8.84 12.82
C LYS A 414 -12.68 9.50 11.69
N THR A 415 -13.47 10.52 12.01
CA THR A 415 -14.23 11.31 11.04
C THR A 415 -13.38 11.75 9.84
N ARG A 416 -14.01 11.74 8.66
CA ARG A 416 -13.41 12.17 7.38
C ARG A 416 -13.19 13.68 7.30
N SER A 417 -13.57 14.44 8.33
CA SER A 417 -13.47 15.90 8.37
C SER A 417 -12.07 16.38 8.75
N LEU A 418 -11.67 17.50 8.14
CA LEU A 418 -10.42 18.22 8.40
C LEU A 418 -10.73 19.66 8.85
N SER A 419 -9.96 20.17 9.82
CA SER A 419 -10.14 21.52 10.35
C SER A 419 -9.64 22.56 9.35
N LYS A 420 -10.33 23.72 9.27
CA LYS A 420 -9.88 24.91 8.52
C LYS A 420 -8.55 25.48 9.00
N ARG A 421 -8.21 25.23 10.28
CA ARG A 421 -6.98 25.71 10.92
C ARG A 421 -5.83 24.72 10.80
N ALA A 422 -5.98 23.67 9.99
CA ALA A 422 -4.99 22.62 9.87
C ALA A 422 -3.83 23.05 8.96
N HIS A 423 -2.61 22.92 9.47
CA HIS A 423 -1.41 22.86 8.64
C HIS A 423 -1.24 21.42 8.18
N THR A 424 -1.16 21.23 6.87
CA THR A 424 -1.19 19.91 6.24
C THR A 424 0.14 19.60 5.58
N PHE A 425 0.60 18.36 5.80
CA PHE A 425 1.84 17.84 5.29
C PHE A 425 1.59 16.52 4.57
N VAL A 426 2.39 16.29 3.53
CA VAL A 426 2.40 15.05 2.77
C VAL A 426 3.80 14.46 2.79
N LEU A 427 3.86 13.13 2.84
CA LEU A 427 5.08 12.36 2.78
C LEU A 427 5.14 11.63 1.44
N ARG A 428 6.29 11.72 0.76
CA ARG A 428 6.52 11.14 -0.56
C ARG A 428 7.74 10.21 -0.60
N TRP A 429 7.69 9.24 -1.50
CA TRP A 429 8.86 8.45 -1.91
C TRP A 429 8.92 8.46 -3.43
N ASN A 430 9.98 9.02 -4.03
CA ASN A 430 10.14 9.09 -5.49
C ASN A 430 8.85 9.60 -6.20
N ASN A 431 8.27 10.70 -5.70
CA ASN A 431 6.99 11.29 -6.14
C ASN A 431 5.71 10.48 -5.85
N VAL A 432 5.80 9.27 -5.31
CA VAL A 432 4.65 8.46 -4.86
C VAL A 432 4.19 8.96 -3.49
N LEU A 433 2.87 9.10 -3.30
CA LEU A 433 2.28 9.44 -2.02
C LEU A 433 2.42 8.27 -1.03
N VAL A 434 2.85 8.58 0.19
CA VAL A 434 3.11 7.58 1.25
C VAL A 434 2.25 7.84 2.48
N GLY A 435 2.22 9.10 2.92
CA GLY A 435 1.57 9.48 4.17
C GLY A 435 1.08 10.91 4.17
N PHE A 436 0.17 11.18 5.09
CA PHE A 436 -0.40 12.50 5.33
C PHE A 436 -0.48 12.72 6.83
N ILE A 437 -0.14 13.94 7.26
CA ILE A 437 -0.35 14.36 8.63
C ILE A 437 -0.80 15.82 8.62
N ALA A 438 -1.75 16.16 9.48
CA ALA A 438 -2.04 17.56 9.76
C ALA A 438 -1.77 17.90 11.22
N ALA A 439 -1.63 19.18 11.49
CA ALA A 439 -1.49 19.74 12.83
C ALA A 439 -2.45 20.92 12.96
N ILE A 440 -3.03 21.10 14.14
CA ILE A 440 -3.90 22.25 14.43
C ILE A 440 -3.44 22.95 15.71
N PRO A 441 -3.76 24.24 15.90
CA PRO A 441 -3.54 24.92 17.16
C PRO A 441 -4.27 24.19 18.30
N HIS A 442 -3.58 23.94 19.40
CA HIS A 442 -4.13 23.30 20.58
C HIS A 442 -5.00 24.29 21.35
N VAL A 443 -6.33 24.22 21.16
CA VAL A 443 -7.29 25.09 21.86
C VAL A 443 -7.77 24.43 23.16
N GLY A 444 -7.26 24.92 24.29
CA GLY A 444 -7.73 24.64 25.65
C GLY A 444 -7.65 25.92 26.47
N ARG A 445 -8.41 26.04 27.58
CA ARG A 445 -8.25 27.17 28.54
C ARG A 445 -6.76 27.34 28.82
N LYS A 446 -6.29 28.59 28.87
CA LYS A 446 -4.94 29.03 29.26
C LYS A 446 -4.31 27.99 30.20
N HIS A 447 -3.64 26.99 29.64
CA HIS A 447 -2.84 26.08 30.43
C HIS A 447 -1.60 26.90 30.69
N GLN A 448 -1.52 27.47 31.90
CA GLN A 448 -0.23 27.81 32.47
C GLN A 448 0.68 26.62 32.19
N LEU A 449 1.71 26.86 31.40
CA LEU A 449 2.80 25.94 31.20
C LEU A 449 3.44 25.76 32.57
N ASP A 450 3.01 24.75 33.34
CA ASP A 450 3.78 24.18 34.45
C ASP A 450 4.94 23.36 33.87
N LEU A 451 5.71 23.99 32.98
CA LEU A 451 7.03 23.54 32.63
C LEU A 451 7.98 24.24 33.60
N ASN A 452 8.28 23.57 34.72
CA ASN A 452 9.53 23.79 35.44
C ASN A 452 10.70 23.29 34.58
N LEU A 453 10.82 23.81 33.35
CA LEU A 453 12.00 23.65 32.52
C LEU A 453 13.01 24.68 33.02
N ASP A 454 14.07 24.16 33.62
CA ASP A 454 15.22 24.92 34.09
C ASP A 454 15.79 25.76 32.93
N SER A 455 15.59 27.07 33.02
CA SER A 455 16.02 28.06 32.03
C SER A 455 17.53 28.12 31.82
N SER A 456 18.32 27.43 32.64
CA SER A 456 19.78 27.36 32.52
C SER A 456 20.28 26.47 31.38
N LYS A 457 19.41 25.65 30.76
CA LYS A 457 19.78 24.67 29.73
C LYS A 457 19.37 25.03 28.29
N MET A 458 18.80 26.21 28.04
CA MET A 458 18.34 26.64 26.71
C MET A 458 19.39 27.49 25.98
N GLU A 459 19.52 27.29 24.66
CA GLU A 459 20.43 28.05 23.81
C GLU A 459 20.15 29.57 23.78
N PRO A 460 21.17 30.42 23.53
CA PRO A 460 21.08 31.88 23.66
C PRO A 460 20.03 32.56 22.76
N ALA A 461 19.64 31.95 21.64
CA ALA A 461 18.61 32.47 20.73
C ALA A 461 17.17 32.33 21.30
N MET A 462 16.99 31.61 22.41
CA MET A 462 15.71 31.38 23.09
C MET A 462 15.58 32.11 24.45
N LYS A 463 16.29 33.25 24.65
CA LYS A 463 16.11 34.07 25.85
C LYS A 463 14.71 34.70 25.89
N LYS A 464 13.83 34.10 26.69
CA LYS A 464 12.41 34.48 26.92
C LYS A 464 12.27 35.93 27.39
N ARG A 465 11.25 36.64 26.89
CA ARG A 465 10.64 37.76 27.62
C ARG A 465 9.64 37.17 28.64
N LYS A 466 9.66 37.72 29.86
CA LYS A 466 8.77 37.31 30.96
C LYS A 466 7.32 37.63 30.54
N GLY A 467 6.56 36.62 30.08
CA GLY A 467 5.16 36.78 29.70
C GLY A 467 4.71 36.15 28.36
N ASP A 468 5.63 35.72 27.49
CA ASP A 468 5.24 35.09 26.21
C ASP A 468 4.84 33.62 26.41
N GLN A 469 3.56 33.31 26.17
CA GLN A 469 3.05 31.94 26.11
C GLN A 469 3.45 31.29 24.78
N MET A 470 4.12 30.14 24.83
CA MET A 470 4.34 29.32 23.62
C MET A 470 2.99 28.86 23.07
N VAL A 471 2.75 29.15 21.79
CA VAL A 471 1.55 28.66 21.10
C VAL A 471 1.70 27.14 20.94
N ALA A 472 0.80 26.39 21.55
CA ALA A 472 0.79 24.93 21.47
C ALA A 472 0.06 24.46 20.20
N TRP A 473 0.62 23.44 19.55
CA TRP A 473 0.04 22.73 18.41
C TRP A 473 -0.18 21.28 18.76
N ARG A 474 -1.08 20.61 18.05
CA ARG A 474 -1.30 19.17 18.22
C ARG A 474 -1.49 18.45 16.91
N ALA A 475 -1.08 17.19 16.88
CA ALA A 475 -1.35 16.28 15.78
C ALA A 475 -2.87 16.20 15.49
N HIS A 476 -3.22 16.25 14.22
CA HIS A 476 -4.58 16.21 13.70
C HIS A 476 -4.62 15.41 12.40
N ARG A 477 -5.10 14.16 12.48
CA ARG A 477 -5.10 13.19 11.37
C ARG A 477 -3.68 12.79 10.97
N THR A 478 -3.36 11.52 11.17
CA THR A 478 -2.12 10.92 10.68
C THR A 478 -2.51 9.64 9.96
N VAL A 479 -2.10 9.53 8.69
CA VAL A 479 -2.40 8.39 7.84
C VAL A 479 -1.14 7.99 7.10
N ILE A 480 -0.83 6.71 7.12
CA ILE A 480 0.09 6.08 6.15
C ILE A 480 -0.78 5.20 5.26
N LEU A 481 -0.60 5.30 3.94
CA LEU A 481 -1.37 4.47 3.00
C LEU A 481 -1.13 2.98 3.28
N PRO A 482 -2.15 2.10 3.12
CA PRO A 482 -2.04 0.69 3.48
C PRO A 482 -0.81 -0.02 2.90
N SER A 483 -0.46 0.26 1.64
CA SER A 483 0.72 -0.29 0.95
C SER A 483 2.07 0.14 1.52
N TRP A 484 2.07 1.06 2.50
CA TRP A 484 3.25 1.58 3.20
C TRP A 484 3.23 1.28 4.72
N GLN A 485 2.18 0.63 5.21
CA GLN A 485 2.03 0.37 6.64
C GLN A 485 2.98 -0.74 7.12
N GLY A 486 3.31 -0.68 8.41
CA GLY A 486 4.15 -1.69 9.06
C GLY A 486 5.66 -1.43 9.01
N LEU A 487 6.13 -0.59 8.09
CA LEU A 487 7.52 -0.13 7.95
C LEU A 487 7.99 0.85 9.05
N GLY A 488 7.10 1.28 9.95
CA GLY A 488 7.42 2.27 11.00
C GLY A 488 7.38 3.74 10.54
N ILE A 489 6.95 4.00 9.31
CA ILE A 489 6.88 5.34 8.71
C ILE A 489 6.02 6.30 9.53
N GLY A 490 4.88 5.86 10.07
CA GLY A 490 3.97 6.73 10.85
C GLY A 490 4.63 7.35 12.08
N SER A 491 5.47 6.60 12.78
CA SER A 491 6.26 7.11 13.92
C SER A 491 7.25 8.19 13.47
N ARG A 492 7.95 7.97 12.35
CA ARG A 492 8.93 8.93 11.84
C ARG A 492 8.27 10.19 11.30
N LEU A 493 7.10 10.05 10.66
CA LEU A 493 6.29 11.18 10.22
C LEU A 493 5.83 12.03 11.41
N SER A 494 5.44 11.37 12.52
CA SER A 494 5.08 12.06 13.76
C SER A 494 6.25 12.84 14.34
N ASP A 495 7.44 12.24 14.39
CA ASP A 495 8.65 12.92 14.89
C ASP A 495 9.02 14.11 14.00
N ALA A 496 9.02 13.93 12.67
CA ALA A 496 9.42 14.96 11.72
C ALA A 496 8.55 16.21 11.79
N VAL A 497 7.22 16.04 11.83
CA VAL A 497 6.33 17.20 11.96
C VAL A 497 6.44 17.83 13.34
N ALA A 498 6.56 17.05 14.40
CA ALA A 498 6.74 17.60 15.74
C ALA A 498 8.03 18.43 15.85
N GLU A 499 9.11 17.96 15.24
CA GLU A 499 10.39 18.66 15.15
C GLU A 499 10.29 19.95 14.31
N VAL A 500 9.56 19.92 13.19
CA VAL A 500 9.27 21.15 12.42
C VAL A 500 8.61 22.20 13.30
N PHE A 501 7.62 21.86 14.11
CA PHE A 501 6.99 22.81 15.03
C PHE A 501 7.95 23.27 16.15
N ARG A 502 8.74 22.34 16.72
CA ARG A 502 9.73 22.65 17.77
C ARG A 502 10.79 23.65 17.30
N LEU A 503 11.36 23.43 16.12
CA LEU A 503 12.36 24.32 15.50
C LEU A 503 11.79 25.71 15.19
N ASN A 504 10.46 25.82 15.06
CA ASN A 504 9.76 27.10 14.89
C ASN A 504 9.26 27.71 16.22
N GLY A 505 9.72 27.20 17.37
CA GLY A 505 9.39 27.77 18.68
C GLY A 505 7.98 27.41 19.18
N TYR A 506 7.38 26.32 18.68
CA TYR A 506 6.07 25.86 19.11
C TYR A 506 6.16 24.54 19.91
N SER A 507 5.30 24.39 20.92
CA SER A 507 5.13 23.09 21.60
C SER A 507 4.22 22.19 20.76
N TYR A 508 4.52 20.90 20.69
CA TYR A 508 3.74 19.95 19.89
C TYR A 508 3.22 18.76 20.71
N TYR A 509 1.92 18.51 20.64
CA TYR A 509 1.23 17.45 21.38
C TYR A 509 0.78 16.33 20.45
N GLY A 510 0.95 15.09 20.89
CA GLY A 510 0.51 13.90 20.19
C GLY A 510 -0.44 13.08 21.05
N GLN A 511 -1.70 12.94 20.62
CA GLN A 511 -2.68 12.07 21.29
C GLN A 511 -3.17 10.97 20.35
N THR A 512 -3.22 9.73 20.84
CA THR A 512 -3.70 8.57 20.07
C THR A 512 -4.41 7.56 20.98
N VAL A 513 -5.27 6.74 20.37
CA VAL A 513 -5.88 5.55 20.99
C VAL A 513 -5.30 4.26 20.43
N HIS A 514 -4.41 4.37 19.42
CA HIS A 514 -3.81 3.22 18.76
C HIS A 514 -2.61 2.72 19.59
N PRO A 515 -2.65 1.49 20.15
CA PRO A 515 -1.64 1.02 21.12
C PRO A 515 -0.21 1.08 20.58
N ARG A 516 0.05 0.50 19.40
CA ARG A 516 1.39 0.50 18.78
C ARG A 516 1.98 1.90 18.56
N PHE A 517 1.14 2.89 18.28
CA PHE A 517 1.58 4.27 18.03
C PHE A 517 1.79 5.04 19.33
N GLY A 518 0.99 4.74 20.36
CA GLY A 518 1.14 5.25 21.72
C GLY A 518 2.38 4.69 22.42
N GLU A 519 2.50 3.36 22.49
CA GLU A 519 3.66 2.67 23.07
C GLU A 519 4.99 3.04 22.40
N TYR A 520 4.94 3.43 21.12
CA TYR A 520 6.10 3.96 20.44
C TYR A 520 6.61 5.25 21.13
N ARG A 521 5.70 6.15 21.51
CA ARG A 521 6.03 7.39 22.20
C ARG A 521 6.43 7.13 23.65
N ASP A 522 5.78 6.20 24.35
CA ASP A 522 6.17 5.80 25.72
C ASP A 522 7.64 5.34 25.79
N ARG A 523 8.14 4.69 24.73
CA ARG A 523 9.54 4.20 24.66
C ARG A 523 10.52 5.19 24.02
N SER A 524 10.05 6.31 23.49
CA SER A 524 10.90 7.22 22.71
C SER A 524 11.44 8.34 23.57
N SER A 525 12.76 8.54 23.57
CA SER A 525 13.41 9.67 24.27
C SER A 525 13.00 11.06 23.78
N PHE A 526 12.41 11.16 22.58
CA PHE A 526 11.94 12.43 22.00
C PHE A 526 10.53 12.86 22.44
N TRP A 527 9.83 12.01 23.21
CA TRP A 527 8.46 12.25 23.67
C TRP A 527 8.40 12.13 25.19
N GLU A 528 7.68 13.03 25.83
CA GLU A 528 7.40 13.00 27.26
C GLU A 528 5.92 12.83 27.53
N ASP A 529 5.59 12.25 28.69
CA ASP A 529 4.22 12.05 29.12
C ASP A 529 3.52 13.37 29.40
N SER A 530 2.32 13.52 28.86
CA SER A 530 1.42 14.58 29.31
C SER A 530 0.59 14.10 30.50
N LYS A 531 -0.06 15.05 31.20
CA LYS A 531 -1.01 14.76 32.29
C LYS A 531 -2.08 13.70 31.97
N TRP A 532 -2.43 13.53 30.69
CA TRP A 532 -3.50 12.63 30.24
C TRP A 532 -2.97 11.30 29.70
N ASN A 533 -1.66 11.02 29.76
CA ASN A 533 -1.12 9.75 29.31
C ASN A 533 -1.67 8.59 30.14
N HIS A 534 -1.92 7.45 29.50
CA HIS A 534 -2.46 6.22 30.13
C HIS A 534 -3.79 6.40 30.86
N THR A 535 -4.58 7.42 30.51
CA THR A 535 -5.92 7.64 31.08
C THR A 535 -7.00 6.98 30.24
N THR A 536 -8.08 6.53 30.88
CA THR A 536 -9.26 5.99 30.21
C THR A 536 -10.36 7.04 30.20
N THR A 537 -10.84 7.39 29.00
CA THR A 537 -11.93 8.34 28.82
C THR A 537 -13.23 7.62 28.55
N GLU A 538 -14.20 7.81 29.43
CA GLU A 538 -15.56 7.27 29.30
C GLU A 538 -16.52 8.23 28.57
N TYR A 539 -16.11 9.47 28.36
CA TYR A 539 -16.97 10.53 27.82
C TYR A 539 -16.29 11.28 26.68
N LYS A 540 -17.00 11.54 25.59
CA LYS A 540 -16.50 12.28 24.44
C LYS A 540 -17.32 13.54 24.20
N ILE A 541 -16.65 14.56 23.66
CA ILE A 541 -17.28 15.73 23.04
C ILE A 541 -17.11 15.55 21.53
N GLU A 542 -18.22 15.46 20.82
CA GLU A 542 -18.24 15.12 19.39
C GLU A 542 -18.33 16.36 18.49
N SER A 543 -19.00 17.41 18.96
CA SER A 543 -19.18 18.66 18.20
C SER A 543 -18.68 19.90 18.93
N TRP A 544 -18.43 20.97 18.17
CA TRP A 544 -18.12 22.28 18.72
C TRP A 544 -19.26 22.84 19.56
N LYS A 545 -20.51 22.60 19.14
CA LYS A 545 -21.71 22.96 19.90
C LYS A 545 -21.73 22.30 21.28
N GLN A 546 -21.53 20.98 21.33
CA GLN A 546 -21.41 20.24 22.60
C GLN A 546 -20.25 20.76 23.46
N ARG A 547 -19.14 21.18 22.84
CA ARG A 547 -18.00 21.76 23.57
C ARG A 547 -18.34 23.10 24.21
N LEU A 548 -19.09 23.95 23.52
CA LEU A 548 -19.55 25.24 24.05
C LEU A 548 -20.60 25.07 25.15
N GLU A 549 -21.49 24.09 24.98
CA GLU A 549 -22.55 23.75 25.94
C GLU A 549 -22.05 22.86 27.10
N ASN A 550 -20.77 22.47 27.08
CA ASN A 550 -20.15 21.52 28.02
C ASN A 550 -20.89 20.18 28.16
N VAL A 551 -21.59 19.77 27.10
CA VAL A 551 -22.30 18.50 27.00
C VAL A 551 -21.30 17.40 26.62
N ARG A 552 -21.34 16.28 27.33
CA ARG A 552 -20.48 15.11 27.08
C ARG A 552 -21.33 13.88 26.86
N ILE A 553 -20.99 13.09 25.85
CA ILE A 553 -21.66 11.84 25.52
C ILE A 553 -20.87 10.69 26.12
N LYS A 554 -21.53 9.79 26.87
CA LYS A 554 -20.91 8.58 27.38
C LYS A 554 -20.59 7.64 26.22
N LEU A 555 -19.35 7.19 26.15
CA LEU A 555 -18.89 6.23 25.16
C LEU A 555 -19.39 4.83 25.53
N LEU A 556 -19.86 4.09 24.52
CA LEU A 556 -20.25 2.70 24.67
C LEU A 556 -19.07 1.81 25.09
N VAL A 557 -17.88 2.13 24.58
CA VAL A 557 -16.61 1.51 24.98
C VAL A 557 -15.65 2.61 25.42
N PRO A 558 -15.19 2.61 26.69
CA PRO A 558 -14.19 3.56 27.15
C PRO A 558 -12.90 3.50 26.32
N LYS A 559 -12.30 4.66 26.05
CA LYS A 559 -11.09 4.76 25.22
C LYS A 559 -9.85 4.97 26.08
N TYR A 560 -8.90 4.05 26.00
CA TYR A 560 -7.57 4.21 26.58
C TYR A 560 -6.73 5.18 25.74
N ILE A 561 -6.16 6.20 26.36
CA ILE A 561 -5.49 7.32 25.69
C ILE A 561 -4.00 7.29 25.96
N TYR A 562 -3.24 7.41 24.88
CA TYR A 562 -1.83 7.78 24.91
C TYR A 562 -1.71 9.25 24.56
N SER A 563 -1.02 10.03 25.40
CA SER A 563 -0.95 11.47 25.26
C SER A 563 0.42 12.00 25.68
N HIS A 564 1.14 12.56 24.72
CA HIS A 564 2.55 12.95 24.86
C HIS A 564 2.80 14.36 24.37
N ILE A 565 3.87 14.97 24.88
CA ILE A 565 4.46 16.23 24.44
C ILE A 565 5.78 15.90 23.74
N TYR A 566 6.04 16.50 22.59
CA TYR A 566 7.32 16.32 21.90
C TYR A 566 8.38 17.25 22.48
N VAL A 567 9.53 16.69 22.84
CA VAL A 567 10.68 17.44 23.37
C VAL A 567 11.87 17.46 22.42
N GLY A 568 11.87 16.61 21.40
CA GLY A 568 12.95 16.56 20.40
C GLY A 568 14.26 15.98 20.95
N PRO A 569 15.30 15.87 20.11
CA PRO A 569 16.62 15.43 20.55
C PRO A 569 17.22 16.42 21.55
N GLN A 570 17.83 15.89 22.62
CA GLN A 570 18.47 16.67 23.67
C GLN A 570 19.99 16.44 23.64
N GLY A 571 20.74 17.47 23.23
CA GLY A 571 22.20 17.45 23.14
C GLY A 571 22.75 16.84 21.85
N GLU A 572 24.03 17.11 21.59
CA GLU A 572 24.71 16.84 20.30
C GLU A 572 24.65 15.38 19.85
N GLN A 573 24.75 14.43 20.79
CA GLN A 573 24.70 13.00 20.46
C GLN A 573 23.31 12.57 19.98
N GLN A 574 22.25 13.00 20.67
CA GLN A 574 20.88 12.68 20.27
C GLN A 574 20.49 13.39 18.97
N GLU A 575 21.02 14.59 18.73
CA GLU A 575 20.81 15.31 17.47
C GLU A 575 21.42 14.55 16.29
N LYS A 576 22.67 14.08 16.42
CA LYS A 576 23.32 13.25 15.39
C LYS A 576 22.56 11.95 15.12
N GLU A 577 22.10 11.26 16.17
CA GLU A 577 21.28 10.04 16.02
C GLU A 577 19.94 10.34 15.36
N PHE A 578 19.28 11.43 15.78
CA PHE A 578 18.01 11.86 15.21
C PHE A 578 18.17 12.18 13.71
N GLU A 579 19.24 12.88 13.34
CA GLU A 579 19.54 13.25 11.97
C GLU A 579 19.93 12.05 11.09
N SER A 580 20.76 11.14 11.62
CA SER A 580 21.20 9.94 10.89
C SER A 580 20.07 8.94 10.70
N ASP A 581 19.26 8.72 11.73
CA ASP A 581 18.35 7.58 11.75
C ASP A 581 16.91 7.96 11.51
N ARG A 582 16.51 9.24 11.69
CA ARG A 582 15.11 9.65 11.68
C ARG A 582 14.76 10.76 10.70
N VAL A 583 15.30 11.95 10.91
CA VAL A 583 14.86 13.14 10.20
C VAL A 583 16.06 14.01 9.87
N THR A 584 16.32 14.21 8.58
CA THR A 584 17.41 15.07 8.13
C THR A 584 16.83 16.37 7.59
N PHE A 585 17.29 17.49 8.13
CA PHE A 585 16.95 18.81 7.63
C PHE A 585 18.02 19.28 6.66
N TYR A 586 17.60 19.79 5.51
CA TYR A 586 18.50 20.29 4.47
C TYR A 586 18.09 21.66 3.96
#